data_AF-A0A6I6HA09-F1
#
_entry.id   AF-A0A6I6HA09-F1
#
_cell.length_a   1.000
_cell.length_b   1.000
_cell.length_c   1.000
_cell.angle_alpha   90.00
_cell.angle_beta   90.00
_cell.angle_gamma   90.00
#
_symmetry.space_group_name_H-M   'P 1'
#
loop_
_entity.id
_entity.type
_entity.pdbx_description
1 polymer ?
#
loop_
_entity_poly.entity_id
_entity_poly.type
_entity_poly.pdbx_seq_one_letter_code
_entity_poly.pdbx_strand_id
1 'polypeptide(L)'
;MNTQPLANLELLFAFEEWAEPRGYDLSQAHEEGGFLNMETRNAWLGFEAAHGPAGCRPSGQQLYAHLKKSSEYAHQTDKLFEVRVDKAPYDDYVVHGGPGGVYRLRDVNFYVIEDGKQYRLG
;
A
#
# COMPACT_ATOMS: atom_id res chain seq x y z
N MET A 1 -20.79 -8.96 25.52
CA MET A 1 -20.89 -8.62 24.09
C MET A 1 -19.54 -8.08 23.67
N ASN A 2 -18.70 -8.93 23.06
CA ASN A 2 -17.35 -8.56 22.65
C ASN A 2 -17.40 -7.80 21.33
N THR A 3 -17.35 -6.48 21.41
CA THR A 3 -17.09 -5.62 20.24
C THR A 3 -15.60 -5.64 19.94
N GLN A 4 -15.12 -6.70 19.29
CA GLN A 4 -13.87 -6.60 18.54
C GLN A 4 -14.15 -5.59 17.40
N PRO A 5 -13.41 -4.46 17.31
CA PRO A 5 -13.67 -3.47 16.27
C PRO A 5 -13.48 -4.14 14.89
N LEU A 6 -14.41 -3.90 13.96
CA LEU A 6 -14.43 -4.51 12.62
C LEU A 6 -13.08 -4.40 11.89
N ALA A 7 -12.31 -3.33 12.14
CA ALA A 7 -10.97 -3.13 11.59
C ALA A 7 -9.94 -4.20 12.03
N ASN A 8 -10.18 -4.89 13.15
CA ASN A 8 -9.31 -5.94 13.67
C ASN A 8 -9.52 -7.28 12.94
N LEU A 9 -10.72 -7.51 12.39
CA LEU A 9 -11.06 -8.72 11.64
C LEU A 9 -10.45 -8.73 10.23
N GLU A 10 -10.50 -7.60 9.51
CA GLU A 10 -9.86 -7.49 8.19
C GLU A 10 -8.35 -7.69 8.29
N LEU A 11 -7.72 -7.12 9.32
CA LEU A 11 -6.29 -7.27 9.58
C LEU A 11 -5.94 -8.73 9.92
N LEU A 12 -6.80 -9.41 10.69
CA LEU A 12 -6.65 -10.82 11.02
C LEU A 12 -6.72 -11.71 9.77
N PHE A 13 -7.73 -11.52 8.92
CA PHE A 13 -7.84 -12.30 7.67
C PHE A 13 -6.64 -12.07 6.75
N ALA A 14 -6.18 -10.83 6.60
CA ALA A 14 -5.00 -10.52 5.79
C ALA A 14 -3.73 -11.18 6.34
N PHE A 15 -3.60 -11.29 7.66
CA PHE A 15 -2.49 -12.00 8.28
C PHE A 15 -2.58 -13.50 8.05
N GLU A 16 -3.75 -14.11 8.21
CA GLU A 16 -3.95 -15.55 7.97
C GLU A 16 -3.60 -15.92 6.52
N GLU A 17 -4.05 -15.14 5.53
CA GLU A 17 -3.68 -15.33 4.11
C GLU A 17 -2.16 -15.22 3.87
N TRP A 18 -1.47 -14.34 4.60
CA TRP A 18 -0.02 -14.20 4.52
C TRP A 18 0.71 -15.35 5.24
N ALA A 19 0.20 -15.80 6.38
CA ALA A 19 0.88 -16.72 7.29
C ALA A 19 0.66 -18.20 6.95
N GLU A 20 -0.54 -18.60 6.53
CA GLU A 20 -0.88 -19.99 6.17
C GLU A 20 0.05 -20.60 5.12
N PRO A 21 0.30 -19.97 3.94
CA PRO A 21 1.19 -20.54 2.93
C PRO A 21 2.66 -20.60 3.36
N ARG A 22 3.02 -19.92 4.47
CA ARG A 22 4.36 -19.92 5.06
C ARG A 22 4.51 -20.96 6.19
N GLY A 23 3.43 -21.67 6.53
CA GLY A 23 3.44 -22.76 7.51
C GLY A 23 3.37 -22.31 8.97
N TYR A 24 2.89 -21.10 9.24
CA TYR A 24 2.67 -20.63 10.61
C TYR A 24 1.52 -21.39 11.28
N ASP A 25 1.63 -21.62 12.59
CA ASP A 25 0.57 -22.21 13.39
C ASP A 25 -0.42 -21.13 13.84
N LEU A 26 -1.61 -21.15 13.24
CA LEU A 26 -2.66 -20.15 13.45
C LEU A 26 -3.59 -20.46 14.63
N SER A 27 -3.25 -21.44 15.48
CA SER A 27 -4.07 -21.80 16.64
C SER A 27 -4.21 -20.62 17.62
N GLN A 28 -5.45 -20.26 17.99
CA GLN A 28 -5.76 -19.11 18.85
C GLN A 28 -6.28 -19.54 20.23
N ALA A 29 -5.99 -18.74 21.25
CA ALA A 29 -6.59 -18.87 22.57
C ALA A 29 -8.06 -18.43 22.53
N HIS A 30 -8.96 -19.32 22.95
CA HIS A 30 -10.42 -19.16 22.83
C HIS A 30 -11.00 -17.99 23.66
N GLU A 31 -10.24 -17.43 24.60
CA GLU A 31 -10.72 -16.43 25.57
C GLU A 31 -10.02 -15.06 25.47
N GLU A 32 -8.78 -14.99 24.98
CA GLU A 32 -7.99 -13.75 24.94
C GLU A 32 -7.61 -13.26 23.53
N GLY A 33 -8.00 -13.99 22.48
CA GLY A 33 -7.86 -13.52 21.09
C GLY A 33 -6.41 -13.37 20.61
N GLY A 34 -5.51 -14.22 21.09
CA GLY A 34 -4.10 -14.25 20.68
C GLY A 34 -3.65 -15.62 20.16
N PHE A 35 -2.63 -15.64 19.29
CA PHE A 35 -2.00 -16.86 18.81
C PHE A 35 -1.26 -17.60 19.92
N LEU A 36 -1.46 -18.92 20.00
CA LEU A 36 -0.81 -19.79 20.98
C LEU A 36 0.68 -19.98 20.69
N ASN A 37 1.03 -20.05 19.40
CA ASN A 37 2.41 -20.20 18.96
C ASN A 37 3.16 -18.86 19.07
N MET A 38 4.33 -18.89 19.70
CA MET A 38 5.15 -17.69 19.92
C MET A 38 5.70 -17.08 18.63
N GLU A 39 6.07 -17.89 17.63
CA GLU A 39 6.53 -17.43 16.33
C GLU A 39 5.40 -16.74 15.57
N THR A 40 4.21 -17.35 15.55
CA THR A 40 3.02 -16.74 14.95
C THR A 40 2.64 -15.44 15.66
N ARG A 41 2.74 -15.39 17.00
CA ARG A 41 2.47 -14.18 17.77
C ARG A 41 3.46 -13.05 17.46
N ASN A 42 4.75 -13.36 17.32
CA ASN A 42 5.75 -12.37 16.95
C ASN A 42 5.54 -11.87 15.51
N ALA A 43 5.18 -12.77 14.59
CA ALA A 43 4.85 -12.41 13.22
C ALA A 43 3.59 -11.53 13.17
N TRP A 44 2.58 -11.83 13.97
CA TRP A 44 1.36 -11.00 14.11
C TRP A 44 1.69 -9.59 14.59
N LEU A 45 2.53 -9.43 15.62
CA LEU A 45 2.95 -8.10 16.10
C LEU A 45 3.67 -7.29 15.03
N GLY A 46 4.53 -7.92 14.24
CA GLY A 46 5.22 -7.27 13.11
C GLY A 46 4.25 -6.88 11.99
N PHE A 47 3.30 -7.77 11.69
CA PHE A 47 2.28 -7.53 10.68
C PHE A 47 1.32 -6.42 11.11
N GLU A 48 0.87 -6.42 12.36
CA GLU A 48 0.07 -5.36 12.97
C GLU A 48 0.83 -4.03 13.00
N ALA A 49 2.14 -4.03 13.29
CA ALA A 49 2.96 -2.83 13.24
C ALA A 49 3.13 -2.28 11.82
N ALA A 50 3.13 -3.13 10.78
CA ALA A 50 3.25 -2.70 9.38
C ALA A 50 1.91 -2.28 8.77
N HIS A 51 0.83 -2.98 9.14
CA HIS A 51 -0.46 -2.92 8.48
C HIS A 51 -1.59 -2.42 9.40
N GLY A 52 -1.36 -2.19 10.68
CA GLY A 52 -2.33 -1.62 11.62
C GLY A 52 -2.53 -0.11 11.44
N PRO A 53 -3.36 0.52 12.29
CA PRO A 53 -3.67 1.95 12.20
C PRO A 53 -2.44 2.86 12.40
N ALA A 54 -1.45 2.38 13.14
CA ALA A 54 -0.17 3.05 13.38
C ALA A 54 0.94 2.60 12.42
N GLY A 55 0.67 1.60 11.57
CA GLY A 55 1.62 1.14 10.58
C GLY A 55 1.78 2.16 9.46
N CYS A 56 2.93 2.09 8.78
CA CYS A 56 3.20 2.85 7.56
C CYS A 56 2.33 2.30 6.41
N ARG A 57 0.99 2.37 6.56
CA ARG A 57 0.12 2.26 5.42
C ARG A 57 0.45 3.46 4.54
N PRO A 58 0.84 3.24 3.29
CA PRO A 58 0.84 4.34 2.36
C PRO A 58 -0.56 4.99 2.34
N SER A 59 -0.67 6.21 2.85
CA SER A 59 -1.92 6.96 2.82
C SER A 59 -2.14 7.53 1.43
N GLY A 60 -3.40 7.49 0.96
CA GLY A 60 -3.83 8.04 -0.32
C GLY A 60 -4.17 6.99 -1.38
N GLN A 61 -4.99 7.40 -2.35
CA GLN A 61 -5.30 6.59 -3.53
C GLN A 61 -4.02 6.33 -4.32
N GLN A 62 -3.64 5.06 -4.45
CA GLN A 62 -2.55 4.65 -5.34
C GLN A 62 -2.99 4.86 -6.80
N LEU A 63 -2.27 5.70 -7.53
CA LEU A 63 -2.46 5.94 -8.96
C LEU A 63 -1.28 5.37 -9.75
N TYR A 64 -1.47 5.25 -11.05
CA TYR A 64 -0.38 5.04 -12.00
C TYR A 64 -0.11 6.35 -12.74
N ALA A 65 1.15 6.61 -13.07
CA ALA A 65 1.55 7.74 -13.90
C ALA A 65 2.41 7.28 -15.07
N HIS A 66 2.35 8.06 -16.14
CA HIS A 66 3.25 7.98 -17.27
C HIS A 66 3.81 9.37 -17.55
N LEU A 67 5.11 9.46 -17.80
CA LEU A 67 5.74 10.75 -18.12
C LEU A 67 5.23 11.25 -19.47
N LYS A 68 4.89 12.54 -19.54
CA LYS A 68 4.53 13.16 -20.82
C LYS A 68 5.77 13.24 -21.69
N LYS A 69 5.61 13.02 -22.99
CA LYS A 69 6.71 13.18 -23.97
C LYS A 69 7.30 14.60 -23.99
N SER A 70 6.53 15.59 -23.55
CA SER A 70 6.97 16.98 -23.42
C SER A 70 7.70 17.29 -22.11
N SER A 71 7.71 16.36 -21.15
CA SER A 71 8.42 16.55 -19.89
C SER A 71 9.92 16.42 -20.10
N GLU A 72 10.70 17.19 -19.34
CA GLU A 72 12.16 17.05 -19.28
C GLU A 72 12.60 15.64 -18.82
N TYR A 73 11.74 14.93 -18.09
CA TYR A 73 12.00 13.59 -17.57
C TYR A 73 11.57 12.46 -18.50
N ALA A 74 11.01 12.75 -19.68
CA ALA A 74 10.45 11.74 -20.59
C ALA A 74 11.40 10.59 -20.95
N HIS A 75 12.72 10.83 -20.88
CA HIS A 75 13.76 9.85 -21.16
C HIS A 75 13.96 8.80 -20.05
N GLN A 76 13.38 8.99 -18.86
CA GLN A 76 13.61 8.11 -17.71
C GLN A 76 12.88 6.76 -17.83
N THR A 77 11.69 6.76 -18.41
CA THR A 77 10.89 5.55 -18.61
C THR A 77 9.73 5.79 -19.57
N ASP A 78 9.40 4.76 -20.36
CA ASP A 78 8.19 4.68 -21.20
C ASP A 78 7.11 3.78 -20.58
N LYS A 79 7.29 3.35 -19.33
CA LYS A 79 6.36 2.47 -18.61
C LYS A 79 5.51 3.24 -17.62
N LEU A 80 4.32 2.73 -17.33
CA LEU A 80 3.53 3.18 -16.17
C LEU A 80 4.28 2.86 -14.88
N PHE A 81 4.18 3.76 -13.92
CA PHE A 81 4.75 3.58 -12.58
C PHE A 81 3.76 4.03 -11.52
N GLU A 82 3.85 3.40 -10.37
CA GLU A 82 3.03 3.68 -9.20
C GLU A 82 3.40 5.05 -8.62
N VAL A 83 2.39 5.89 -8.39
CA VAL A 83 2.54 7.21 -7.79
C VAL A 83 1.44 7.55 -6.79
N ARG A 84 1.72 8.53 -5.95
CA ARG A 84 0.75 9.22 -5.09
C ARG A 84 0.84 10.71 -5.28
N VAL A 85 -0.26 11.39 -5.04
CA VAL A 85 -0.30 12.85 -4.98
C VAL A 85 -0.35 13.24 -3.52
N ASP A 86 0.68 13.96 -3.06
CA ASP A 86 0.81 14.42 -1.68
C ASP A 86 1.50 15.79 -1.65
N LYS A 87 1.62 16.39 -0.46
CA LYS A 87 2.29 17.67 -0.26
C LYS A 87 3.67 17.68 -0.92
N ALA A 88 3.94 18.73 -1.69
CA ALA A 88 5.23 18.89 -2.34
C ALA A 88 6.34 18.99 -1.28
N PRO A 89 7.47 18.27 -1.46
CA PRO A 89 8.65 18.46 -0.64
C PRO A 89 9.33 19.80 -0.96
N TYR A 90 9.22 20.26 -2.21
CA TYR A 90 9.64 21.58 -2.71
C TYR A 90 8.89 21.91 -4.00
N ASP A 91 8.71 23.21 -4.26
CA ASP A 91 7.98 23.76 -5.42
C ASP A 91 6.65 23.03 -5.70
N ASP A 92 6.41 22.63 -6.95
CA ASP A 92 5.20 21.96 -7.41
C ASP A 92 5.37 20.42 -7.56
N TYR A 93 6.38 19.83 -6.91
CA TYR A 93 6.69 18.39 -7.00
C TYR A 93 5.76 17.54 -6.12
N VAL A 94 4.47 17.55 -6.43
CA VAL A 94 3.43 16.88 -5.63
C VAL A 94 3.21 15.42 -6.00
N VAL A 95 3.83 14.91 -7.07
CA VAL A 95 3.67 13.52 -7.53
C VAL A 95 4.83 12.68 -7.04
N HIS A 96 4.59 11.82 -6.07
CA HIS A 96 5.60 10.99 -5.42
C HIS A 96 5.59 9.57 -5.99
N GLY A 97 6.74 9.06 -6.41
CA GLY A 97 6.93 7.74 -6.98
C GLY A 97 7.70 7.77 -8.32
N GLY A 98 7.85 6.58 -8.92
CA GLY A 98 8.56 6.41 -10.19
C GLY A 98 10.09 6.56 -10.11
N PRO A 99 10.78 6.48 -11.27
CA PRO A 99 12.24 6.42 -11.34
C PRO A 99 12.98 7.63 -10.74
N GLY A 100 12.40 8.82 -10.88
CA GLY A 100 12.94 10.08 -10.40
C GLY A 100 12.50 10.44 -8.98
N GLY A 101 11.68 9.60 -8.34
CA GLY A 101 11.18 9.78 -6.98
C GLY A 101 10.07 10.82 -6.84
N VAL A 102 10.20 11.99 -7.48
CA VAL A 102 9.16 13.05 -7.45
C VAL A 102 9.03 13.78 -8.79
N TYR A 103 7.81 14.17 -9.14
CA TYR A 103 7.48 14.89 -10.36
C TYR A 103 6.41 15.96 -10.13
N ARG A 104 6.26 16.89 -11.07
CA ARG A 104 5.18 17.88 -11.06
C ARG A 104 3.94 17.34 -11.76
N LEU A 105 2.75 17.84 -11.42
CA LEU A 105 1.50 17.47 -12.11
C LEU A 105 1.56 17.69 -13.63
N ARG A 106 2.24 18.75 -14.07
CA ARG A 106 2.37 19.08 -15.49
C ARG A 106 3.16 18.03 -16.28
N ASP A 107 4.01 17.26 -15.61
CA ASP A 107 4.98 16.34 -16.23
C ASP A 107 4.42 14.93 -16.44
N VAL A 108 3.30 14.59 -15.82
CA VAL A 108 2.72 13.24 -15.84
C VAL A 108 1.29 13.20 -16.35
N ASN A 109 0.91 12.07 -16.95
CA ASN A 109 -0.48 11.68 -17.14
C ASN A 109 -0.84 10.63 -16.10
N PHE A 110 -1.99 10.76 -15.45
CA PHE A 110 -2.46 9.81 -14.46
C PHE A 110 -3.36 8.73 -15.06
N TYR A 111 -3.33 7.56 -14.45
CA TYR A 111 -4.10 6.40 -14.84
C TYR A 111 -4.60 5.63 -13.61
N VAL A 112 -5.76 5.02 -13.77
CA VAL A 112 -6.29 3.98 -12.89
C VAL A 112 -6.27 2.67 -13.67
N ILE A 113 -5.86 1.60 -13.01
CA ILE A 113 -5.93 0.24 -13.56
C ILE A 113 -7.02 -0.50 -12.82
N GLU A 114 -8.07 -0.90 -13.53
CA GLU A 114 -9.22 -1.65 -12.99
C GLU A 114 -9.47 -2.83 -13.93
N ASP A 115 -9.50 -4.06 -13.39
CA ASP A 115 -9.65 -5.31 -14.15
C ASP A 115 -8.70 -5.43 -15.37
N GLY A 116 -7.45 -4.95 -15.22
CA GLY A 116 -6.44 -4.94 -16.27
C GLY A 116 -6.68 -3.91 -17.39
N LYS A 117 -7.71 -3.08 -17.28
CA LYS A 117 -7.98 -1.96 -18.19
C LYS A 117 -7.40 -0.68 -17.65
N GLN A 118 -6.79 0.11 -18.54
CA GLN A 118 -6.15 1.37 -18.21
C GLN A 118 -7.09 2.55 -18.52
N TYR A 119 -7.44 3.33 -17.50
CA TYR A 119 -8.28 4.52 -17.60
C TYR A 119 -7.42 5.76 -17.34
N ARG A 120 -7.37 6.69 -18.30
CA ARG A 120 -6.64 7.95 -18.12
C ARG A 120 -7.49 8.93 -17.31
N LEU A 121 -6.90 9.51 -16.27
CA LEU A 121 -7.49 10.63 -15.54
C LEU A 121 -7.11 11.93 -16.27
N GLY A 122 -8.13 12.73 -16.59
CA GLY A 122 -8.02 13.95 -17.41
C GLY A 122 -7.85 15.21 -16.59
#